data_AF-A0A496UVJ3-F1
#
_entry.id   AF-A0A496UVJ3-F1
#
_cell.length_a   1.000
_cell.length_b   1.000
_cell.length_c   1.000
_cell.angle_alpha   90.00
_cell.angle_beta   90.00
_cell.angle_gamma   90.00
#
_symmetry.space_group_name_H-M   'P 1'
#
loop_
_entity.id
_entity.type
_entity.pdbx_description
1 polymer ?
#
loop_
_entity_poly.entity_id
_entity_poly.type
_entity_poly.pdbx_seq_one_letter_code
_entity_poly.pdbx_strand_id
1 'polypeptide(L)'
;MSRISSETGFLAKQSTIYGIGNMLQRLSSFLLLPVYTRFLTTSDYGIKEIVTISTEVVAVLISTAVSMALFRIYFQYDEEATRRQVVSSAYVAVGGFGLVILGILIYLSPPLSGWLLDDPDLSVYLVLSFGALWFQVQNKISFDYMRARQQAIRVVSFSLAKLVMALGLNVWFIVF
;
A
#
# COMPACT_ATOMS: atom_id res chain seq x y z
N MET A 1 26.25 -26.83 14.81
CA MET A 1 25.23 -26.27 15.72
C MET A 1 25.28 -24.74 15.86
N SER A 2 26.42 -24.05 15.69
CA SER A 2 26.52 -22.58 15.84
C SER A 2 25.86 -21.74 14.73
N ARG A 3 25.71 -22.27 13.50
CA ARG A 3 25.01 -21.56 12.41
C ARG A 3 23.50 -21.43 12.65
N ILE A 4 22.86 -22.49 13.16
CA ILE A 4 21.40 -22.55 13.35
C ILE A 4 20.94 -21.57 14.43
N SER A 5 21.69 -21.41 15.53
CA SER A 5 21.34 -20.43 16.58
C SER A 5 21.50 -18.97 16.13
N SER A 6 22.42 -18.70 15.19
CA SER A 6 22.59 -17.36 14.62
C SER A 6 21.49 -17.02 13.61
N GLU A 7 21.00 -18.00 12.84
CA GLU A 7 19.90 -17.82 11.89
C GLU A 7 18.56 -17.63 12.60
N THR A 8 18.28 -18.39 13.66
CA THR A 8 17.05 -18.20 14.46
C THR A 8 17.01 -16.82 15.14
N GLY A 9 18.14 -16.33 15.66
CA GLY A 9 18.24 -14.98 16.22
C GLY A 9 18.01 -13.88 15.17
N PHE A 10 18.55 -14.04 13.95
CA PHE A 10 18.33 -13.10 12.86
C PHE A 10 16.87 -13.09 12.39
N LEU A 11 16.25 -14.26 12.20
CA LEU A 11 14.84 -14.39 11.81
C LEU A 11 13.90 -13.84 12.88
N ALA A 12 14.20 -14.08 14.16
CA ALA A 12 13.44 -13.51 15.28
C ALA A 12 13.50 -11.98 15.25
N LYS A 13 14.70 -11.40 15.08
CA LYS A 13 14.89 -9.94 15.01
C LYS A 13 14.13 -9.32 13.83
N GLN A 14 14.21 -9.92 12.65
CA GLN A 14 13.44 -9.46 11.48
C GLN A 14 11.93 -9.56 11.73
N SER A 15 11.46 -10.69 12.25
CA SER A 15 10.05 -10.91 12.58
C SER A 15 9.54 -9.89 13.60
N THR A 16 10.30 -9.59 14.65
CA THR A 16 9.94 -8.58 15.65
C THR A 16 9.87 -7.18 15.04
N ILE A 17 10.85 -6.80 14.21
CA ILE A 17 10.87 -5.48 13.57
C ILE A 17 9.68 -5.30 12.62
N TYR A 18 9.40 -6.28 11.76
CA TYR A 18 8.24 -6.23 10.86
C TYR A 18 6.91 -6.36 11.62
N GLY A 19 6.87 -7.14 12.70
CA GLY A 19 5.71 -7.32 13.56
C GLY A 19 5.32 -6.02 14.28
N ILE A 20 6.28 -5.33 14.91
CA ILE A 20 6.06 -4.04 15.56
C ILE A 20 5.60 -3.00 14.54
N GLY A 21 6.22 -2.94 13.35
CA GLY A 21 5.81 -2.01 12.29
C GLY A 21 4.35 -2.21 11.85
N ASN A 22 3.92 -3.46 11.66
CA ASN A 22 2.53 -3.77 11.34
C ASN A 22 1.56 -3.45 12.49
N MET A 23 1.97 -3.73 13.74
CA MET A 23 1.15 -3.44 14.91
C MET A 23 0.91 -1.94 15.06
N LEU A 24 1.95 -1.12 14.88
CA LEU A 24 1.84 0.34 14.90
C LEU A 24 0.90 0.87 13.80
N GLN A 25 0.93 0.27 12.60
CA GLN A 25 -0.01 0.58 11.52
C GLN A 25 -1.46 0.21 11.83
N ARG A 26 -1.70 -0.80 12.67
CA ARG A 26 -3.07 -1.14 13.10
C ARG A 26 -3.53 -0.23 14.24
N LEU A 27 -2.63 0.07 15.18
CA LEU A 27 -2.91 0.97 16.29
C LEU A 27 -3.24 2.39 15.81
N SER A 28 -2.63 2.87 14.73
CA SER A 28 -2.98 4.15 14.13
C SER A 28 -4.44 4.23 13.69
N SER A 29 -4.98 3.15 13.09
CA SER A 29 -6.39 3.11 12.67
C SER A 29 -7.33 3.12 13.87
N PHE A 30 -6.95 2.45 14.96
CA PHE A 30 -7.70 2.47 16.22
C PHE A 30 -7.66 3.85 16.90
N LEU A 31 -6.52 4.54 16.87
CA LEU A 31 -6.37 5.88 17.44
C LEU A 31 -7.14 6.97 16.66
N LEU A 32 -7.34 6.78 15.36
CA LEU A 32 -8.14 7.69 14.53
C LEU A 32 -9.65 7.46 14.70
N LEU A 33 -10.07 6.32 15.23
CA LEU A 33 -11.48 5.95 15.39
C LEU A 33 -12.27 7.01 16.21
N PRO A 34 -11.79 7.49 17.39
CA PRO A 34 -12.44 8.56 18.13
C PRO A 34 -12.47 9.91 17.39
N VAL A 35 -11.50 10.17 16.51
CA VAL A 35 -11.47 11.39 15.69
C VAL A 35 -12.54 11.28 14.62
N TYR A 36 -12.59 10.15 13.91
CA TYR A 36 -13.60 9.91 12.88
C TYR A 36 -15.02 9.98 13.44
N THR A 37 -15.30 9.31 14.57
CA THR A 37 -16.66 9.28 15.13
C THR A 37 -17.11 10.58 15.77
N ARG A 38 -16.18 11.49 16.10
CA ARG A 38 -16.50 12.81 16.66
C ARG A 38 -16.78 13.85 15.59
N PHE A 39 -16.09 13.77 14.44
CA PHE A 39 -16.12 14.80 13.40
C PHE A 39 -16.90 14.40 12.15
N LEU A 40 -17.06 13.10 11.87
CA LEU A 40 -17.87 12.62 10.74
C LEU A 40 -19.22 12.10 11.19
N THR A 41 -20.22 12.25 10.33
CA THR A 41 -21.50 11.56 10.49
C THR A 41 -21.33 10.06 10.24
N THR A 42 -22.28 9.26 10.71
CA THR A 42 -22.31 7.81 10.45
C THR A 42 -22.37 7.49 8.96
N SER A 43 -23.06 8.33 8.18
CA SER A 43 -23.17 8.20 6.72
C SER A 43 -21.82 8.43 6.03
N ASP A 44 -21.13 9.53 6.37
CA ASP A 44 -19.84 9.88 5.74
C ASP A 44 -18.75 8.86 6.08
N TYR A 45 -18.73 8.38 7.33
CA TYR A 45 -17.82 7.32 7.73
C TYR A 45 -18.12 6.01 6.98
N GLY A 46 -19.40 5.67 6.80
CA GLY A 46 -19.84 4.51 6.03
C GLY A 46 -19.36 4.55 4.58
N ILE A 47 -19.56 5.68 3.89
CA ILE A 47 -19.08 5.90 2.51
C ILE A 47 -17.56 5.73 2.45
N LYS A 48 -16.83 6.40 3.34
CA LYS A 48 -15.36 6.30 3.42
C LYS A 48 -14.91 4.86 3.62
N GLU A 49 -15.58 4.10 4.47
CA GLU A 49 -15.20 2.73 4.78
C GLU A 49 -15.49 1.77 3.62
N ILE A 50 -16.65 1.90 2.96
CA ILE A 50 -16.99 1.12 1.76
C ILE A 50 -15.98 1.39 0.64
N VAL A 51 -15.65 2.65 0.39
CA VAL A 51 -14.63 3.04 -0.61
C VAL A 51 -13.26 2.45 -0.25
N THR A 52 -12.88 2.51 1.03
CA THR A 52 -11.61 1.98 1.52
C THR A 52 -11.52 0.47 1.30
N ILE A 53 -12.51 -0.29 1.77
CA ILE A 53 -12.53 -1.76 1.69
C ILE A 53 -12.51 -2.21 0.22
N SER A 54 -13.36 -1.61 -0.63
CA SER A 54 -13.41 -1.95 -2.06
C SER A 54 -12.07 -1.72 -2.75
N THR A 55 -11.39 -0.62 -2.42
CA THR A 55 -10.08 -0.30 -2.97
C THR A 55 -8.99 -1.25 -2.42
N GLU A 56 -9.05 -1.61 -1.13
CA GLU A 56 -8.10 -2.52 -0.51
C GLU A 56 -8.16 -3.92 -1.09
N VAL A 57 -9.34 -4.45 -1.39
CA VAL A 57 -9.51 -5.76 -2.03
C VAL A 57 -8.73 -5.81 -3.35
N VAL A 58 -8.90 -4.79 -4.20
CA VAL A 58 -8.17 -4.66 -5.47
C VAL A 58 -6.67 -4.49 -5.22
N ALA A 59 -6.29 -3.65 -4.26
CA ALA A 59 -4.89 -3.40 -3.93
C ALA A 59 -4.16 -4.66 -3.47
N VAL A 60 -4.79 -5.54 -2.68
CA VAL A 60 -4.21 -6.79 -2.20
C VAL A 60 -3.91 -7.73 -3.37
N LEU A 61 -4.86 -7.89 -4.31
CA LEU A 61 -4.68 -8.73 -5.48
C LEU A 61 -3.51 -8.26 -6.34
N ILE A 62 -3.48 -6.96 -6.67
CA ILE A 62 -2.42 -6.37 -7.50
C ILE A 62 -1.08 -6.43 -6.78
N SER A 63 -1.03 -6.03 -5.50
CA SER A 63 0.20 -6.00 -4.71
C SER A 63 0.83 -7.38 -4.60
N THR A 64 0.02 -8.42 -4.44
CA THR A 64 0.50 -9.81 -4.34
C THR A 64 1.10 -10.27 -5.66
N ALA A 65 0.40 -10.04 -6.78
CA ALA A 65 0.90 -10.37 -8.11
C ALA A 65 2.22 -9.64 -8.44
N VAL A 66 2.28 -8.33 -8.17
CA VAL A 66 3.47 -7.50 -8.38
C VAL A 66 4.65 -7.98 -7.53
N SER A 67 4.41 -8.29 -6.25
CA SER A 67 5.46 -8.80 -5.35
C SER A 67 6.05 -10.11 -5.88
N MET A 68 5.21 -11.06 -6.26
CA MET A 68 5.64 -12.36 -6.79
C MET A 68 6.45 -12.20 -8.08
N ALA A 69 5.98 -11.36 -9.01
CA ALA A 69 6.68 -11.08 -10.26
C ALA A 69 8.05 -10.44 -10.00
N LEU A 70 8.11 -9.45 -9.11
CA LEU A 70 9.36 -8.76 -8.79
C LEU A 70 10.38 -9.71 -8.15
N PHE A 71 9.99 -10.51 -7.16
CA PHE A 71 10.92 -11.44 -6.53
C PHE A 71 11.41 -12.50 -7.52
N ARG A 72 10.52 -13.03 -8.36
CA ARG A 72 10.91 -13.99 -9.42
C ARG A 72 11.96 -13.38 -10.35
N ILE A 73 11.70 -12.19 -10.88
CA ILE A 73 12.62 -11.48 -11.78
C ILE A 73 13.94 -11.15 -11.07
N TYR A 74 13.87 -10.67 -9.83
CA TYR A 74 15.05 -10.26 -9.07
C TYR A 74 16.00 -11.45 -8.82
N PHE A 75 15.48 -12.63 -8.49
CA PHE A 75 16.30 -13.82 -8.20
C PHE A 75 16.69 -14.64 -9.44
N GLN A 76 16.17 -14.30 -10.62
CA GLN A 76 16.50 -15.01 -11.86
C GLN A 76 17.86 -14.59 -12.47
N TYR A 77 18.35 -13.39 -12.16
CA TYR A 77 19.58 -12.84 -12.73
C TYR A 77 20.62 -12.62 -11.64
N ASP A 78 21.84 -13.12 -11.86
CA ASP A 78 22.95 -13.01 -10.91
C ASP A 78 23.68 -11.66 -10.96
N GLU A 79 23.77 -11.06 -12.15
CA GLU A 79 24.46 -9.80 -12.36
C GLU A 79 23.63 -8.59 -11.90
N GLU A 80 24.19 -7.75 -11.02
CA GLU A 80 23.47 -6.61 -10.42
C GLU A 80 23.06 -5.55 -11.46
N ALA A 81 23.87 -5.32 -12.49
CA ALA A 81 23.57 -4.38 -13.57
C ALA A 81 22.34 -4.82 -14.38
N THR A 82 22.34 -6.07 -14.85
CA THR A 82 21.22 -6.70 -15.56
C THR A 82 19.97 -6.73 -14.68
N ARG A 83 20.10 -7.09 -13.40
CA ARG A 83 18.99 -7.09 -12.45
C ARG A 83 18.36 -5.71 -12.29
N ARG A 84 19.17 -4.66 -12.13
CA ARG A 84 18.66 -3.28 -12.01
C ARG A 84 17.94 -2.82 -13.27
N GLN A 85 18.48 -3.15 -14.44
CA GLN A 85 17.86 -2.83 -15.72
C GLN A 85 16.49 -3.49 -15.86
N VAL A 86 16.38 -4.80 -15.63
CA VAL A 86 15.11 -5.54 -15.76
C VAL A 86 14.08 -5.04 -14.74
N VAL A 87 14.48 -4.79 -13.49
CA VAL A 87 13.57 -4.22 -12.47
C VAL A 87 13.09 -2.83 -12.87
N SER A 88 13.97 -1.97 -13.42
CA SER A 88 13.57 -0.64 -13.88
C SER A 88 12.59 -0.70 -15.06
N SER A 89 12.80 -1.61 -16.00
CA SER A 89 11.87 -1.83 -17.11
C SER A 89 10.52 -2.37 -16.61
N ALA A 90 10.52 -3.29 -15.65
CA ALA A 90 9.31 -3.79 -15.02
C ALA A 90 8.57 -2.69 -14.26
N TYR A 91 9.28 -1.81 -13.55
CA TYR A 91 8.69 -0.67 -12.85
C TYR A 91 7.97 0.30 -13.81
N VAL A 92 8.59 0.61 -14.96
CA VAL A 92 7.99 1.43 -16.01
C VAL A 92 6.81 0.73 -16.66
N ALA A 93 6.93 -0.56 -16.98
CA ALA A 93 5.85 -1.34 -17.57
C ALA A 93 4.63 -1.43 -16.65
N VAL A 94 4.82 -1.81 -15.38
CA VAL A 94 3.73 -1.89 -14.40
C VAL A 94 3.11 -0.52 -14.15
N GLY A 95 3.91 0.54 -14.07
CA GLY A 95 3.40 1.91 -13.95
C GLY A 95 2.56 2.33 -15.16
N GLY A 96 3.05 2.07 -16.37
CA GLY A 96 2.37 2.38 -17.63
C GLY A 96 1.06 1.61 -17.82
N PHE A 97 1.09 0.27 -17.67
CA PHE A 97 -0.13 -0.54 -17.68
C PHE A 97 -1.09 -0.14 -16.55
N GLY A 98 -0.54 0.21 -15.39
CA GLY A 98 -1.31 0.73 -14.26
C GLY A 98 -2.07 2.01 -14.59
N LEU A 99 -1.50 2.92 -15.39
CA LEU A 99 -2.20 4.13 -15.84
C LEU A 99 -3.36 3.82 -16.79
N VAL A 100 -3.20 2.84 -17.67
CA VAL A 100 -4.29 2.38 -18.55
C VAL A 100 -5.43 1.81 -17.72
N ILE A 101 -5.12 0.93 -16.76
CA ILE A 101 -6.11 0.37 -15.84
C ILE A 101 -6.78 1.47 -15.01
N LEU A 102 -6.01 2.43 -14.50
CA LEU A 102 -6.54 3.58 -13.78
C LEU A 102 -7.52 4.38 -14.63
N GLY A 103 -7.20 4.65 -15.89
CA GLY A 103 -8.11 5.33 -16.81
C GLY A 103 -9.44 4.58 -17.00
N ILE A 104 -9.38 3.25 -17.12
CA ILE A 104 -10.57 2.40 -17.20
C ILE A 104 -11.38 2.48 -15.89
N LEU A 105 -10.73 2.39 -14.74
CA LEU A 105 -11.40 2.46 -13.43
C LEU A 105 -12.05 3.83 -13.17
N ILE A 106 -11.41 4.92 -13.60
CA ILE A 106 -11.99 6.27 -13.54
C ILE A 106 -13.22 6.37 -14.44
N TYR A 107 -13.15 5.84 -15.66
CA TYR A 107 -14.29 5.80 -16.57
C TYR A 107 -15.46 4.96 -16.02
N LEU A 108 -15.15 3.85 -15.34
CA LEU A 108 -16.14 3.01 -14.66
C LEU A 108 -16.57 3.56 -13.28
N SER A 109 -15.99 4.65 -12.79
CA SER A 109 -16.27 5.13 -11.43
C SER A 109 -17.72 5.57 -11.21
N PRO A 110 -18.43 6.24 -12.16
CA PRO A 110 -19.84 6.61 -11.94
C PRO A 110 -20.82 5.44 -11.82
N PRO A 111 -20.80 4.40 -12.68
CA PRO A 111 -21.68 3.23 -12.48
C PRO A 111 -21.27 2.42 -11.25
N LEU A 112 -19.98 2.41 -10.89
CA LEU A 112 -19.52 1.76 -9.66
C LEU A 112 -19.99 2.49 -8.41
N SER A 113 -19.98 3.83 -8.37
CA SER A 113 -20.50 4.57 -7.22
C SER A 113 -22.01 4.42 -7.06
N GLY A 114 -22.77 4.43 -8.16
CA GLY A 114 -24.21 4.17 -8.11
C GLY A 114 -24.56 2.77 -7.60
N TRP A 115 -23.71 1.76 -7.83
CA TRP A 115 -23.93 0.39 -7.32
C TRP A 115 -23.40 0.18 -5.90
N LEU A 116 -22.26 0.80 -5.56
CA LEU A 116 -21.53 0.54 -4.32
C LEU A 116 -21.92 1.51 -3.19
N LEU A 117 -22.28 2.75 -3.54
CA LEU A 117 -22.56 3.84 -2.61
C LEU A 117 -24.00 4.35 -2.73
N ASP A 118 -24.82 3.73 -3.59
CA ASP A 118 -26.19 4.14 -3.93
C ASP A 118 -26.35 5.59 -4.42
N ASP A 119 -25.23 6.26 -4.75
CA ASP A 119 -25.20 7.65 -5.22
C ASP A 119 -24.08 7.87 -6.27
N PRO A 120 -24.44 8.19 -7.53
CA PRO A 120 -23.50 8.50 -8.60
C PRO A 120 -22.59 9.70 -8.32
N ASP A 121 -23.04 10.69 -7.55
CA ASP A 121 -22.29 11.93 -7.28
C ASP A 121 -21.09 11.68 -6.35
N LEU A 122 -21.08 10.55 -5.63
CA LEU A 122 -19.96 10.10 -4.80
C LEU A 122 -18.81 9.45 -5.61
N SER A 123 -18.89 9.43 -6.94
CA SER A 123 -17.85 8.90 -7.82
C SER A 123 -16.47 9.54 -7.59
N VAL A 124 -16.44 10.80 -7.13
CA VAL A 124 -15.20 11.50 -6.80
C VAL A 124 -14.34 10.74 -5.77
N TYR A 125 -14.96 10.11 -4.77
CA TYR A 125 -14.24 9.36 -3.74
C TYR A 125 -13.59 8.08 -4.29
N LEU A 126 -14.26 7.42 -5.24
CA LEU A 126 -13.69 6.29 -5.96
C LEU A 126 -12.54 6.72 -6.87
N VAL A 127 -12.68 7.81 -7.62
CA VAL A 127 -11.61 8.35 -8.48
C VAL A 127 -10.36 8.66 -7.66
N LEU A 128 -10.51 9.35 -6.53
CA LEU A 128 -9.40 9.65 -5.62
C LEU A 128 -8.75 8.37 -5.08
N SER A 129 -9.55 7.37 -4.71
CA SER A 129 -9.06 6.11 -4.15
C SER A 129 -8.34 5.25 -5.18
N PHE A 130 -8.84 5.18 -6.42
CA PHE A 130 -8.15 4.50 -7.52
C PHE A 130 -6.85 5.21 -7.89
N GLY A 131 -6.83 6.54 -7.88
CA GLY A 131 -5.60 7.31 -8.04
C GLY A 131 -4.58 6.99 -6.94
N ALA A 132 -5.01 6.96 -5.68
CA ALA A 132 -4.18 6.57 -4.55
C ALA A 132 -3.67 5.12 -4.68
N LEU A 133 -4.49 4.20 -5.17
CA LEU A 133 -4.13 2.81 -5.43
C LEU A 133 -2.99 2.70 -6.44
N TRP A 134 -3.02 3.49 -7.52
CA TRP A 134 -1.92 3.52 -8.49
C TRP A 134 -0.59 3.92 -7.83
N PHE A 135 -0.60 5.01 -7.04
CA PHE A 135 0.58 5.43 -6.29
C PHE A 135 1.02 4.36 -5.28
N GLN A 136 0.08 3.67 -4.64
CA GLN A 136 0.37 2.59 -3.69
C GLN A 136 1.10 1.42 -4.37
N VAL A 137 0.64 0.99 -5.54
CA VAL A 137 1.29 -0.08 -6.32
C VAL A 137 2.70 0.34 -6.72
N GLN A 138 2.89 1.59 -7.16
CA GLN A 138 4.21 2.07 -7.55
C GLN A 138 5.19 2.11 -6.37
N ASN A 139 4.72 2.59 -5.21
CA ASN A 139 5.50 2.55 -3.97
C ASN A 139 5.82 1.11 -3.55
N LYS A 140 4.88 0.18 -3.71
CA LYS A 140 5.05 -1.23 -3.33
C LYS A 140 6.24 -1.86 -4.04
N ILE A 141 6.41 -1.61 -5.34
CA ILE A 141 7.55 -2.12 -6.11
C ILE A 141 8.87 -1.61 -5.52
N SER A 142 8.95 -0.32 -5.20
CA SER A 142 10.14 0.27 -4.58
C SER A 142 10.44 -0.36 -3.21
N PHE A 143 9.42 -0.55 -2.38
CA PHE A 143 9.58 -1.21 -1.08
C PHE A 143 10.01 -2.67 -1.21
N ASP A 144 9.43 -3.42 -2.14
CA ASP A 144 9.79 -4.83 -2.34
C ASP A 144 11.20 -4.98 -2.92
N TYR A 145 11.63 -4.07 -3.78
CA TYR A 145 13.02 -4.02 -4.25
C TYR A 145 14.00 -3.75 -3.09
N MET A 146 13.68 -2.82 -2.19
CA MET A 146 14.48 -2.58 -0.99
C MET A 146 14.49 -3.78 -0.04
N ARG A 147 13.36 -4.49 0.08
CA ARG A 147 13.26 -5.74 0.85
C ARG A 147 14.09 -6.86 0.23
N ALA A 148 14.09 -7.00 -1.10
CA ALA A 148 14.92 -7.98 -1.81
C ALA A 148 16.43 -7.76 -1.58
N ARG A 149 16.85 -6.50 -1.37
CA ARG A 149 18.22 -6.13 -0.97
C ARG A 149 18.49 -6.24 0.54
N GLN A 150 17.57 -6.83 1.32
CA GLN A 150 17.65 -6.99 2.77
C GLN A 150 17.82 -5.68 3.57
N GLN A 151 17.36 -4.53 3.04
CA GLN A 151 17.49 -3.22 3.69
C GLN A 151 16.35 -2.93 4.69
N ALA A 152 16.13 -3.86 5.64
CA ALA A 152 14.99 -3.82 6.56
C ALA A 152 14.86 -2.50 7.34
N ILE A 153 15.97 -1.93 7.82
CA ILE A 153 15.97 -0.69 8.61
C ILE A 153 15.47 0.52 7.79
N ARG A 154 15.85 0.61 6.51
CA ARG A 154 15.37 1.69 5.63
C ARG A 154 13.88 1.54 5.33
N VAL A 155 13.44 0.31 5.07
CA VAL A 155 12.01 0.03 4.83
C VAL A 155 11.16 0.43 6.03
N VAL A 156 11.62 0.08 7.24
CA VAL A 156 10.89 0.36 8.49
C VAL A 156 10.86 1.86 8.78
N SER A 157 11.98 2.56 8.65
CA SER A 157 12.03 4.02 8.86
C SER A 157 11.15 4.78 7.87
N PHE A 158 11.19 4.44 6.58
CA PHE A 158 10.28 5.03 5.59
C PHE A 158 8.81 4.72 5.88
N SER A 159 8.51 3.50 6.34
CA SER A 159 7.14 3.09 6.70
C SER A 159 6.62 3.87 7.91
N LEU A 160 7.46 4.11 8.91
CA LEU A 160 7.13 4.90 10.10
C LEU A 160 6.96 6.38 9.74
N ALA A 161 7.84 6.95 8.92
CA ALA A 161 7.71 8.33 8.45
C ALA A 161 6.41 8.53 7.67
N LYS A 162 6.08 7.60 6.77
CA LYS A 162 4.81 7.58 6.03
C LYS A 162 3.62 7.51 6.99
N LEU A 163 3.69 6.66 8.02
CA LEU A 163 2.63 6.51 9.01
C LEU A 163 2.37 7.81 9.79
N VAL A 164 3.42 8.43 10.31
CA VAL A 164 3.32 9.69 11.07
C VAL A 164 2.75 10.81 10.20
N MET A 165 3.23 10.91 8.95
CA MET A 165 2.73 11.89 7.99
C MET A 165 1.25 11.65 7.65
N ALA A 166 0.86 10.38 7.42
CA ALA A 166 -0.52 10.02 7.12
C ALA A 166 -1.46 10.32 8.30
N LEU A 167 -1.04 10.02 9.52
CA LEU A 167 -1.79 10.34 10.74
C LEU A 167 -1.95 11.85 10.92
N GLY A 168 -0.85 12.60 10.80
CA GLY A 168 -0.85 14.05 10.93
C GLY A 168 -1.76 14.72 9.90
N LEU A 169 -1.68 14.29 8.64
CA LEU A 169 -2.55 14.78 7.57
C LEU A 169 -4.02 14.40 7.81
N ASN A 170 -4.32 13.16 8.23
CA ASN A 170 -5.69 12.76 8.54
C ASN A 170 -6.29 13.64 9.63
N VAL A 171 -5.57 13.82 10.75
CA VAL A 171 -6.05 14.67 11.85
C VAL A 171 -6.21 16.12 11.37
N TRP A 172 -5.26 16.64 10.60
CA TRP A 172 -5.33 18.01 10.09
C TRP A 172 -6.56 18.23 9.20
N PHE A 173 -6.80 17.37 8.21
CA PHE A 173 -7.94 17.49 7.28
C PHE A 173 -9.32 17.25 7.93
N ILE A 174 -9.39 16.53 9.06
CA ILE A 174 -10.66 16.23 9.72
C ILE A 174 -11.01 17.29 10.77
N VAL A 175 -10.00 17.84 11.43
CA VAL A 175 -10.20 18.78 12.54
C VAL A 175 -10.21 20.24 12.08
N PHE A 176 -9.45 20.59 11.03
CA PHE A 176 -9.33 21.95 10.47
C PHE A 176 -9.90 22.02 9.07
#